data_AF-A0A5P9QEL1-F1
#
_entry.id   AF-A0A5P9QEL1-F1
#
_cell.length_a   1.000
_cell.length_b   1.000
_cell.length_c   1.000
_cell.angle_alpha   90.00
_cell.angle_beta   90.00
_cell.angle_gamma   90.00
#
_symmetry.space_group_name_H-M   'P 1'
#
loop_
_entity.id
_entity.type
_entity.pdbx_description
1 polymer ?
#
loop_
_entity_poly.entity_id
_entity_poly.type
_entity_poly.pdbx_seq_one_letter_code
_entity_poly.pdbx_strand_id
1 'polypeptide(L)'
;MTPELDRGSGAVTLPYDRFTLSDNQLDEIVTAQSAEKVQCARAHNLPVGSPAPTLLDAAYDSESYFGPWTTSQARRFAFVHPMSDRDLAANGIVGAPSVGPSNAKAPFEGLTESQMRVVDACHGPDSDLFVAVQTQDGPWVREMMALNDKAAAGSLPGMKPLIDTLVSCYQKQGMRAAGAEERWFPAGADGRVIDKDQISLALKVVACKDETGFTQKMADIQARAQAKIVEKYADELAQEQTVVQRALTRARAVDQKYGLEPKGD
;
A
#
# COMPACT_ATOMS: atom_id res chain seq x y z
N MET A 1 18.36 8.97 -10.43
CA MET A 1 17.22 8.03 -10.50
C MET A 1 15.95 8.82 -10.74
N THR A 2 15.02 8.33 -11.56
CA THR A 2 13.75 9.01 -11.93
C THR A 2 12.56 8.19 -11.41
N PRO A 3 11.46 8.83 -11.00
CA PRO A 3 10.23 8.10 -10.67
C PRO A 3 9.56 7.57 -11.94
N GLU A 4 8.74 6.53 -11.79
CA GLU A 4 7.89 6.00 -12.84
C GLU A 4 6.43 6.23 -12.45
N LEU A 5 5.64 6.81 -13.36
CA LEU A 5 4.21 7.08 -13.15
C LEU A 5 3.42 6.30 -14.18
N ASP A 6 2.58 5.37 -13.72
CA ASP A 6 1.66 4.63 -14.57
C ASP A 6 0.24 5.21 -14.40
N ARG A 7 -0.25 5.87 -15.45
CA ARG A 7 -1.60 6.44 -15.45
C ARG A 7 -2.73 5.41 -15.53
N GLY A 8 -2.44 4.21 -16.03
CA GLY A 8 -3.42 3.14 -16.16
C GLY A 8 -3.79 2.57 -14.80
N SER A 9 -2.77 2.15 -14.04
CA SER A 9 -2.93 1.65 -12.66
C SER A 9 -3.08 2.78 -11.64
N GLY A 10 -2.53 3.96 -11.91
CA GLY A 10 -2.37 5.00 -10.91
C GLY A 10 -1.16 4.80 -9.98
N ALA A 11 -0.25 3.89 -10.33
CA ALA A 11 0.97 3.66 -9.57
C ALA A 11 1.98 4.80 -9.74
N VAL A 12 2.67 5.11 -8.65
CA VAL A 12 3.85 5.98 -8.63
C VAL A 12 4.97 5.20 -7.98
N THR A 13 5.95 4.77 -8.77
CA THR A 13 7.11 4.02 -8.28
C THR A 13 8.29 4.96 -8.11
N LEU A 14 8.77 5.10 -6.88
CA LEU A 14 9.95 5.85 -6.50
C LEU A 14 11.19 4.94 -6.50
N PRO A 15 12.42 5.52 -6.55
CA PRO A 15 13.64 4.73 -6.58
C PRO A 15 13.82 3.74 -5.43
N TYR A 16 13.38 4.09 -4.21
CA TYR A 16 13.52 3.23 -3.04
C TYR A 16 12.57 2.02 -3.07
N ASP A 17 11.42 2.13 -3.76
CA ASP A 17 10.38 1.08 -3.80
C ASP A 17 10.88 -0.24 -4.41
N ARG A 18 11.97 -0.19 -5.20
CA ARG A 18 12.62 -1.39 -5.77
C ARG A 18 13.30 -2.28 -4.73
N PHE A 19 13.47 -1.77 -3.52
CA PHE A 19 14.12 -2.43 -2.38
C PHE A 19 13.12 -2.73 -1.25
N THR A 20 11.85 -2.41 -1.44
CA THR A 20 10.79 -2.68 -0.46
C THR A 20 9.74 -3.61 -1.02
N LEU A 21 8.98 -4.23 -0.12
CA LEU A 21 7.78 -4.98 -0.50
C LEU A 21 6.71 -3.99 -0.96
N SER A 22 6.07 -4.27 -2.09
CA SER A 22 4.75 -3.70 -2.38
C SER A 22 3.68 -4.35 -1.50
N ASP A 23 2.49 -3.76 -1.42
CA ASP A 23 1.37 -4.32 -0.66
C ASP A 23 1.00 -5.73 -1.15
N ASN A 24 0.96 -5.91 -2.48
CA ASN A 24 0.73 -7.21 -3.11
C ASN A 24 1.82 -8.25 -2.75
N GLN A 25 3.09 -7.83 -2.70
CA GLN A 25 4.20 -8.70 -2.30
C GLN A 25 4.17 -9.04 -0.80
N LEU A 26 3.73 -8.09 0.03
CA LEU A 26 3.49 -8.32 1.44
C LEU A 26 2.36 -9.33 1.66
N ASP A 27 1.26 -9.23 0.91
CA ASP A 27 0.15 -10.19 0.96
C ASP A 27 0.59 -11.61 0.57
N GLU A 28 1.42 -11.75 -0.47
CA GLU A 28 2.06 -13.05 -0.83
C GLU A 28 2.81 -13.65 0.37
N ILE A 29 3.66 -12.86 1.02
CA ILE A 29 4.49 -13.32 2.15
C ILE A 29 3.62 -13.66 3.37
N VAL A 30 2.65 -12.81 3.71
CA VAL A 30 1.76 -13.00 4.86
C VAL A 30 0.84 -14.20 4.63
N THR A 31 0.36 -14.42 3.41
CA THR A 31 -0.44 -15.59 3.04
C THR A 31 0.35 -16.87 3.19
N ALA A 32 1.57 -16.92 2.66
CA ALA A 32 2.46 -18.06 2.82
C ALA A 32 2.76 -18.36 4.30
N GLN A 33 3.08 -17.33 5.08
CA GLN A 33 3.32 -17.45 6.52
C GLN A 33 2.08 -18.00 7.25
N SER A 34 0.88 -17.51 6.91
CA SER A 34 -0.39 -17.99 7.47
C SER A 34 -0.63 -19.46 7.12
N ALA A 35 -0.33 -19.88 5.89
CA ALA A 35 -0.46 -21.26 5.45
C ALA A 35 0.44 -22.20 6.26
N GLU A 36 1.70 -21.84 6.49
CA GLU A 36 2.61 -22.62 7.33
C GLU A 36 2.08 -22.77 8.77
N LYS A 37 1.62 -21.66 9.36
CA LYS A 37 1.02 -21.66 10.71
C LYS A 37 -0.22 -22.56 10.79
N VAL A 38 -1.10 -22.48 9.80
CA VAL A 38 -2.30 -23.34 9.73
C VAL A 38 -1.92 -24.82 9.67
N GLN A 39 -0.91 -25.21 8.87
CA GLN A 39 -0.50 -26.61 8.80
C GLN A 39 0.10 -27.10 10.12
N CYS A 40 0.92 -26.28 10.79
CA CYS A 40 1.44 -26.62 12.11
C CYS A 40 0.31 -26.75 13.14
N ALA A 41 -0.63 -25.81 13.18
CA ALA A 41 -1.78 -25.85 14.08
C ALA A 41 -2.64 -27.12 13.86
N ARG A 42 -2.82 -27.55 12.61
CA ARG A 42 -3.49 -28.82 12.27
C ARG A 42 -2.72 -30.03 12.80
N ALA A 43 -1.39 -30.03 12.76
CA ALA A 43 -0.58 -31.09 13.36
C ALA A 43 -0.75 -31.18 14.89
N HIS A 44 -1.15 -30.08 15.53
CA HIS A 44 -1.56 -30.04 16.94
C HIS A 44 -3.06 -30.30 17.19
N ASN A 45 -3.79 -30.78 16.18
CA ASN A 45 -5.22 -31.07 16.23
C ASN A 45 -6.10 -29.84 16.57
N LEU A 46 -5.65 -28.63 16.22
CA LEU A 46 -6.45 -27.42 16.40
C LEU A 46 -7.52 -27.30 15.29
N PRO A 47 -8.73 -26.79 15.62
CA PRO A 47 -9.83 -26.65 14.65
C PRO A 47 -9.67 -25.38 13.81
N VAL A 48 -8.55 -25.23 13.11
CA VAL A 48 -8.26 -24.08 12.26
C VAL A 48 -8.91 -24.19 10.88
N GLY A 49 -9.32 -23.05 10.33
CA GLY A 49 -9.82 -22.93 8.96
C GLY A 49 -8.75 -23.17 7.90
N SER A 50 -9.09 -22.92 6.64
CA SER A 50 -8.10 -22.83 5.56
C SER A 50 -7.50 -21.42 5.52
N PRO A 51 -6.21 -21.27 5.17
CA PRO A 51 -5.67 -19.96 4.86
C PRO A 51 -6.46 -19.36 3.68
N ALA A 52 -6.60 -18.04 3.67
CA ALA A 52 -7.12 -17.35 2.50
C ALA A 52 -6.10 -17.49 1.35
N PRO A 53 -6.55 -17.58 0.09
CA PRO A 53 -5.64 -17.45 -1.05
C PRO A 53 -5.08 -16.03 -1.11
N THR A 54 -3.93 -15.88 -1.75
CA THR A 54 -3.33 -14.57 -2.04
C THR A 54 -4.28 -13.78 -2.94
N LEU A 55 -4.54 -12.52 -2.59
CA LEU A 55 -5.44 -11.64 -3.35
C LEU A 55 -4.63 -10.48 -3.91
N LEU A 56 -4.13 -10.69 -5.13
CA LEU A 56 -3.47 -9.62 -5.87
C LEU A 56 -4.52 -8.71 -6.50
N ASP A 57 -4.63 -7.48 -6.01
CA ASP A 57 -5.46 -6.44 -6.65
C ASP A 57 -4.56 -5.28 -7.04
N ALA A 58 -4.59 -4.91 -8.32
CA ALA A 58 -3.85 -3.77 -8.84
C ALA A 58 -4.28 -2.44 -8.21
N ALA A 59 -5.44 -2.40 -7.54
CA ALA A 59 -5.83 -1.27 -6.71
C ALA A 59 -4.79 -0.95 -5.63
N TYR A 60 -4.11 -1.95 -5.06
CA TYR A 60 -3.10 -1.72 -4.03
C TYR A 60 -1.80 -1.09 -4.56
N ASP A 61 -1.53 -1.19 -5.86
CA ASP A 61 -0.36 -0.54 -6.46
C ASP A 61 -0.60 0.96 -6.71
N SER A 62 -1.83 1.44 -6.54
CA SER A 62 -2.24 2.80 -6.83
C SER A 62 -1.83 3.78 -5.73
N GLU A 63 -1.05 4.81 -6.08
CA GLU A 63 -0.63 5.84 -5.12
C GLU A 63 -1.82 6.73 -4.69
N SER A 64 -1.86 7.06 -3.39
CA SER A 64 -2.88 7.95 -2.82
C SER A 64 -2.36 8.91 -1.75
N TYR A 65 -1.05 9.02 -1.55
CA TYR A 65 -0.42 9.85 -0.52
C TYR A 65 -0.83 11.32 -0.64
N PHE A 66 -0.88 11.86 -1.87
CA PHE A 66 -1.38 13.21 -2.13
C PHE A 66 -2.85 13.23 -2.59
N GLY A 67 -3.64 12.19 -2.32
CA GLY A 67 -4.99 12.00 -2.84
C GLY A 67 -5.01 11.49 -4.30
N PRO A 68 -6.19 11.34 -4.93
CA PRO A 68 -6.31 10.76 -6.26
C PRO A 68 -5.58 11.61 -7.31
N TRP A 69 -4.91 10.97 -8.26
CA TRP A 69 -4.20 11.67 -9.34
C TRP A 69 -4.56 11.19 -10.74
N THR A 70 -5.32 10.10 -10.87
CA THR A 70 -5.90 9.67 -12.13
C THR A 70 -7.42 9.74 -12.10
N THR A 71 -8.03 9.87 -13.28
CA THR A 71 -9.50 9.86 -13.40
C THR A 71 -10.10 8.50 -13.00
N SER A 72 -9.39 7.39 -13.26
CA SER A 72 -9.85 6.05 -12.84
C SER A 72 -9.90 5.93 -11.32
N GLN A 73 -8.83 6.34 -10.62
CA GLN A 73 -8.80 6.41 -9.16
C GLN A 73 -9.92 7.28 -8.61
N ALA A 74 -10.04 8.53 -9.08
CA ALA A 74 -11.04 9.47 -8.57
C ALA A 74 -12.48 8.95 -8.73
N ARG A 75 -12.77 8.20 -9.79
CA ARG A 75 -14.09 7.59 -10.01
C ARG A 75 -14.34 6.38 -9.13
N ARG A 76 -13.31 5.53 -8.95
CA ARG A 76 -13.45 4.28 -8.20
C ARG A 76 -13.42 4.52 -6.69
N PHE A 77 -12.55 5.40 -6.22
CA PHE A 77 -12.23 5.55 -4.80
C PHE A 77 -12.52 6.94 -4.24
N ALA A 78 -12.77 7.95 -5.07
CA ALA A 78 -12.78 9.35 -4.65
C ALA A 78 -11.52 9.71 -3.85
N PHE A 79 -11.61 9.88 -2.53
CA PHE A 79 -10.48 10.13 -1.62
C PHE A 79 -10.15 8.94 -0.70
N VAL A 80 -10.90 7.84 -0.79
CA VAL A 80 -10.59 6.60 -0.06
C VAL A 80 -9.27 6.03 -0.59
N HIS A 81 -8.47 5.45 0.32
CA HIS A 81 -7.27 4.73 -0.08
C HIS A 81 -7.62 3.59 -1.06
N PRO A 82 -6.95 3.48 -2.21
CA PRO A 82 -7.16 2.40 -3.16
C PRO A 82 -7.00 1.03 -2.50
N MET A 83 -8.00 0.18 -2.66
CA MET A 83 -8.03 -1.20 -2.16
C MET A 83 -9.05 -2.01 -2.96
N SER A 84 -9.11 -3.32 -2.75
CA SER A 84 -10.10 -4.16 -3.41
C SER A 84 -11.53 -3.79 -3.02
N ASP A 85 -12.52 -4.12 -3.86
CA ASP A 85 -13.94 -3.88 -3.54
C ASP A 85 -14.37 -4.65 -2.28
N ARG A 86 -13.76 -5.81 -2.05
CA ARG A 86 -13.98 -6.60 -0.84
C ARG A 86 -13.50 -5.86 0.40
N ASP A 87 -12.32 -5.25 0.32
CA ASP A 87 -11.71 -4.55 1.44
C ASP A 87 -12.40 -3.20 1.70
N LEU A 88 -12.86 -2.51 0.65
CA LEU A 88 -13.74 -1.34 0.80
C LEU A 88 -14.98 -1.70 1.64
N ALA A 89 -15.64 -2.81 1.32
CA ALA A 89 -16.82 -3.25 2.05
C ALA A 89 -16.48 -3.71 3.48
N ALA A 90 -15.41 -4.49 3.65
CA ALA A 90 -14.97 -4.99 4.95
C ALA A 90 -14.55 -3.84 5.90
N ASN A 91 -13.96 -2.78 5.37
CA ASN A 91 -13.59 -1.57 6.12
C ASN A 91 -14.76 -0.61 6.36
N GLY A 92 -15.96 -0.96 5.90
CA GLY A 92 -17.18 -0.17 6.12
C GLY A 92 -17.15 1.17 5.40
N ILE A 93 -16.56 1.23 4.20
CA ILE A 93 -16.54 2.42 3.37
C ILE A 93 -17.96 2.69 2.84
N VAL A 94 -18.44 3.92 3.05
CA VAL A 94 -19.77 4.32 2.57
C VAL A 94 -19.75 4.41 1.05
N GLY A 95 -20.68 3.74 0.37
CA GLY A 95 -20.72 3.71 -1.09
C GLY A 95 -19.79 2.67 -1.73
N ALA A 96 -19.14 1.82 -0.91
CA ALA A 96 -18.43 0.65 -1.40
C ALA A 96 -19.35 -0.25 -2.24
N PRO A 97 -18.84 -0.92 -3.28
CA PRO A 97 -19.57 -1.94 -4.01
C PRO A 97 -20.12 -3.01 -3.06
N SER A 98 -21.36 -3.44 -3.28
CA SER A 98 -21.91 -4.58 -2.51
C SER A 98 -21.20 -5.84 -2.97
N VAL A 99 -20.17 -6.25 -2.25
CA VAL A 99 -19.63 -7.59 -2.36
C VAL A 99 -20.54 -8.56 -1.60
N GLY A 100 -20.69 -9.79 -2.09
CA GLY A 100 -21.40 -10.81 -1.34
C GLY A 100 -20.76 -11.04 0.04
N PRO A 101 -21.47 -11.65 1.00
CA PRO A 101 -20.89 -11.95 2.30
C PRO A 101 -19.59 -12.74 2.12
N SER A 102 -18.50 -12.23 2.69
CA SER A 102 -17.26 -12.98 2.81
C SER A 102 -17.51 -14.12 3.80
N ASN A 103 -17.89 -15.28 3.28
CA ASN A 103 -18.03 -16.49 4.09
C ASN A 103 -16.67 -17.05 4.56
N ALA A 104 -15.56 -16.45 4.12
CA ALA A 104 -14.22 -16.79 4.57
C ALA A 104 -14.01 -16.25 5.99
N LYS A 105 -14.08 -17.15 6.97
CA LYS A 105 -13.63 -16.90 8.33
C LYS A 105 -12.11 -16.76 8.37
N ALA A 106 -11.61 -15.96 9.30
CA ALA A 106 -10.17 -15.93 9.55
C ALA A 106 -9.70 -17.34 9.95
N PRO A 107 -8.50 -17.79 9.54
CA PRO A 107 -8.07 -19.18 9.75
C PRO A 107 -8.03 -19.60 11.23
N PHE A 108 -7.88 -18.63 12.14
CA PHE A 108 -7.78 -18.84 13.59
C PHE A 108 -9.00 -18.30 14.36
N GLU A 109 -10.10 -17.97 13.66
CA GLU A 109 -11.33 -17.51 14.31
C GLU A 109 -11.90 -18.57 15.25
N GLY A 110 -12.28 -18.16 16.46
CA GLY A 110 -12.93 -19.03 17.44
C GLY A 110 -11.98 -19.91 18.27
N LEU A 111 -10.67 -19.77 18.10
CA LEU A 111 -9.70 -20.40 18.99
C LEU A 111 -9.69 -19.75 20.38
N THR A 112 -9.44 -20.55 21.41
CA THR A 112 -9.20 -20.06 22.78
C THR A 112 -7.80 -19.45 22.91
N GLU A 113 -7.56 -18.70 23.99
CA GLU A 113 -6.23 -18.14 24.29
C GLU A 113 -5.14 -19.23 24.42
N SER A 114 -5.47 -20.39 25.00
CA SER A 114 -4.51 -21.50 25.09
C SER A 114 -4.19 -22.13 23.74
N GLN A 115 -5.15 -22.16 22.81
CA GLN A 115 -4.93 -22.61 21.44
C GLN A 115 -4.14 -21.58 20.65
N MET A 116 -4.39 -20.28 20.85
CA MET A 116 -3.62 -19.21 20.22
C MET A 116 -2.13 -19.27 20.60
N ARG A 117 -1.80 -19.59 21.86
CA ARG A 117 -0.39 -19.82 22.26
C ARG A 117 0.30 -20.93 21.46
N VAL A 118 -0.45 -21.97 21.05
CA VAL A 118 0.09 -23.03 20.19
C VAL A 118 0.30 -22.51 18.77
N VAL A 119 -0.64 -21.71 18.24
CA VAL A 119 -0.49 -21.03 16.94
C VAL A 119 0.69 -20.06 16.95
N ASP A 120 0.92 -19.33 18.04
CA ASP A 120 2.03 -18.38 18.17
C ASP A 120 3.40 -19.10 18.21
N ALA A 121 3.44 -20.31 18.77
CA ALA A 121 4.62 -21.18 18.74
C ALA A 121 4.81 -21.93 17.42
N CYS A 122 3.83 -21.88 16.51
CA CYS A 122 3.93 -22.50 15.21
C CYS A 122 4.81 -21.68 14.27
N HIS A 123 5.94 -22.28 13.86
CA HIS A 123 6.86 -21.73 12.88
C HIS A 123 7.07 -22.75 11.77
N GLY A 124 6.95 -22.30 10.52
CA GLY A 124 7.37 -23.06 9.36
C GLY A 124 8.85 -22.84 9.03
N PRO A 125 9.39 -23.61 8.07
CA PRO A 125 10.80 -23.54 7.68
C PRO A 125 11.24 -22.16 7.16
N ASP A 126 10.32 -21.40 6.56
CA ASP A 126 10.62 -20.08 6.00
C ASP A 126 10.11 -18.92 6.89
N SER A 127 9.54 -19.21 8.06
CA SER A 127 8.91 -18.20 8.92
C SER A 127 9.86 -17.08 9.37
N ASP A 128 11.11 -17.38 9.72
CA ASP A 128 12.09 -16.37 10.11
C ASP A 128 12.46 -15.46 8.93
N LEU A 129 12.55 -16.03 7.72
CA LEU A 129 12.79 -15.27 6.50
C LEU A 129 11.63 -14.32 6.20
N PHE A 130 10.38 -14.80 6.33
CA PHE A 130 9.18 -13.99 6.13
C PHE A 130 9.06 -12.86 7.14
N VAL A 131 9.44 -13.08 8.41
CA VAL A 131 9.45 -12.02 9.42
C VAL A 131 10.54 -10.99 9.11
N ALA A 132 11.74 -11.43 8.76
CA ALA A 132 12.88 -10.54 8.51
C ALA A 132 12.62 -9.51 7.38
N VAL A 133 11.97 -9.92 6.30
CA VAL A 133 11.66 -9.01 5.17
C VAL A 133 10.52 -8.05 5.46
N GLN A 134 9.69 -8.33 6.46
CA GLN A 134 8.59 -7.44 6.88
C GLN A 134 9.09 -6.31 7.78
N THR A 135 10.12 -6.54 8.60
CA THR A 135 10.64 -5.51 9.51
C THR A 135 11.55 -4.51 8.82
N GLN A 136 12.21 -4.92 7.72
CA GLN A 136 13.20 -4.14 6.99
C GLN A 136 14.19 -3.43 7.93
N ASP A 137 15.20 -4.15 8.39
CA ASP A 137 16.18 -3.61 9.32
C ASP A 137 17.47 -3.21 8.59
N GLY A 138 17.88 -1.95 8.71
CA GLY A 138 19.08 -1.47 8.02
C GLY A 138 19.52 -0.06 8.39
N PRO A 139 20.79 0.29 8.10
CA PRO A 139 21.32 1.62 8.40
C PRO A 139 20.61 2.76 7.65
N TRP A 140 19.94 2.46 6.53
CA TRP A 140 19.19 3.42 5.72
C TRP A 140 17.82 3.79 6.31
N VAL A 141 17.24 2.91 7.15
CA VAL A 141 15.83 2.99 7.57
C VAL A 141 15.51 4.33 8.24
N ARG A 142 16.35 4.77 9.18
CA ARG A 142 16.13 6.05 9.88
C ARG A 142 16.15 7.25 8.93
N GLU A 143 17.05 7.24 7.94
CA GLU A 143 17.13 8.32 6.96
C GLU A 143 15.96 8.29 5.97
N MET A 144 15.52 7.10 5.55
CA MET A 144 14.31 6.93 4.74
C MET A 144 13.05 7.39 5.47
N MET A 145 12.86 6.97 6.73
CA MET A 145 11.72 7.40 7.54
C MET A 145 11.70 8.94 7.68
N ALA A 146 12.84 9.54 8.04
CA ALA A 146 12.92 11.01 8.15
C ALA A 146 12.70 11.74 6.82
N LEU A 147 13.03 11.13 5.67
CA LEU A 147 12.72 11.66 4.35
C LEU A 147 11.22 11.56 4.07
N ASN A 148 10.61 10.41 4.35
CA ASN A 148 9.19 10.16 4.17
C ASN A 148 8.36 11.10 5.04
N ASP A 149 8.73 11.31 6.31
CA ASP A 149 8.08 12.29 7.20
C ASP A 149 8.14 13.72 6.62
N LYS A 150 9.28 14.09 6.01
CA LYS A 150 9.43 15.40 5.37
C LYS A 150 8.60 15.53 4.11
N ALA A 151 8.59 14.49 3.26
CA ALA A 151 7.73 14.43 2.08
C ALA A 151 6.26 14.53 2.51
N ALA A 152 5.95 13.85 3.61
CA ALA A 152 4.63 13.76 4.16
C ALA A 152 4.09 15.09 4.64
N ALA A 153 4.93 15.85 5.33
CA ALA A 153 4.65 17.22 5.75
C ALA A 153 4.74 18.25 4.61
N GLY A 154 4.99 17.84 3.36
CA GLY A 154 5.20 18.76 2.22
C GLY A 154 6.42 19.67 2.39
N SER A 155 7.39 19.25 3.19
CA SER A 155 8.52 20.06 3.68
C SER A 155 9.84 19.79 2.95
N LEU A 156 9.88 18.85 2.01
CA LEU A 156 11.05 18.68 1.16
C LEU A 156 11.29 19.93 0.30
N PRO A 157 12.56 20.31 0.04
CA PRO A 157 12.89 21.45 -0.80
C PRO A 157 12.18 21.40 -2.16
N GLY A 158 11.39 22.45 -2.45
CA GLY A 158 10.64 22.57 -3.70
C GLY A 158 9.18 22.09 -3.65
N MET A 159 8.74 21.38 -2.60
CA MET A 159 7.34 20.93 -2.51
C MET A 159 6.37 22.08 -2.24
N LYS A 160 6.72 22.99 -1.32
CA LYS A 160 5.85 24.11 -0.95
C LYS A 160 5.35 24.95 -2.14
N PRO A 161 6.20 25.39 -3.09
CA PRO A 161 5.73 26.09 -4.28
C PRO A 161 4.76 25.28 -5.16
N LEU A 162 4.93 23.96 -5.25
CA LEU A 162 4.01 23.09 -5.98
C LEU A 162 2.65 23.02 -5.29
N ILE A 163 2.65 22.89 -3.96
CA ILE A 163 1.43 22.92 -3.14
C ILE A 163 0.72 24.27 -3.28
N ASP A 164 1.46 25.38 -3.21
CA ASP A 164 0.89 26.72 -3.40
C ASP A 164 0.27 26.89 -4.81
N THR A 165 0.88 26.28 -5.84
CA THR A 165 0.36 26.26 -7.21
C THR A 165 -0.93 25.42 -7.30
N LEU A 166 -0.95 24.25 -6.69
CA LEU A 166 -2.12 23.37 -6.63
C LEU A 166 -3.30 24.05 -5.91
N VAL A 167 -3.05 24.66 -4.76
CA VAL A 167 -4.06 25.44 -4.00
C VAL A 167 -4.61 26.60 -4.83
N SER A 168 -3.74 27.27 -5.61
CA SER A 168 -4.20 28.34 -6.52
C SER A 168 -5.15 27.79 -7.59
N CYS A 169 -4.91 26.58 -8.11
CA CYS A 169 -5.84 25.91 -9.01
C CYS A 169 -7.15 25.56 -8.29
N TYR A 170 -7.09 25.03 -7.07
CA TYR A 170 -8.29 24.72 -6.28
C TYR A 170 -9.20 25.95 -6.15
N GLN A 171 -8.64 27.10 -5.82
CA GLN A 171 -9.39 28.36 -5.70
C GLN A 171 -10.07 28.77 -7.01
N LYS A 172 -9.38 28.65 -8.15
CA LYS A 172 -9.97 28.92 -9.48
C LYS A 172 -11.14 27.97 -9.81
N GLN A 173 -11.08 26.74 -9.33
CA GLN A 173 -12.13 25.72 -9.48
C GLN A 173 -13.25 25.84 -8.42
N GLY A 174 -13.23 26.90 -7.60
CA GLY A 174 -14.21 27.12 -6.53
C GLY A 174 -14.05 26.16 -5.34
N MET A 175 -12.89 25.52 -5.19
CA MET A 175 -12.54 24.65 -4.07
C MET A 175 -11.69 25.40 -3.04
N ARG A 176 -11.68 24.90 -1.81
CA ARG A 176 -10.80 25.37 -0.72
C ARG A 176 -9.85 24.25 -0.35
N ALA A 177 -8.68 24.56 0.22
CA ALA A 177 -7.81 23.55 0.83
C ALA A 177 -8.34 23.17 2.23
N ALA A 178 -8.07 21.93 2.67
CA ALA A 178 -8.59 21.36 3.93
C ALA A 178 -8.06 22.07 5.19
N GLY A 179 -6.79 22.49 5.18
CA GLY A 179 -6.16 23.16 6.31
C GLY A 179 -4.74 23.60 5.98
N ALA A 180 -4.01 24.16 6.94
CA ALA A 180 -2.63 24.62 6.76
C ALA A 180 -1.61 23.47 6.66
N GLU A 181 -1.90 22.34 7.31
CA GLU A 181 -1.02 21.17 7.38
C GLU A 181 -1.23 20.22 6.19
N GLU A 182 -2.47 20.11 5.70
CA GLU A 182 -2.85 19.22 4.58
C GLU A 182 -3.30 20.02 3.35
N ARG A 183 -2.53 21.06 3.00
CA ARG A 183 -2.93 22.02 1.95
C ARG A 183 -3.11 21.40 0.57
N TRP A 184 -2.56 20.21 0.33
CA TRP A 184 -2.73 19.47 -0.92
C TRP A 184 -4.07 18.74 -1.02
N PHE A 185 -4.81 18.56 0.09
CA PHE A 185 -6.18 18.07 0.09
C PHE A 185 -7.19 19.21 -0.02
N PRO A 186 -8.29 19.04 -0.78
CA PRO A 186 -9.38 20.00 -0.76
C PRO A 186 -10.22 19.85 0.53
N ALA A 187 -10.80 20.94 1.00
CA ALA A 187 -11.75 20.92 2.10
C ALA A 187 -12.99 20.08 1.74
N GLY A 188 -13.43 19.23 2.66
CA GLY A 188 -14.56 18.33 2.46
C GLY A 188 -14.22 17.01 1.78
N ALA A 189 -12.95 16.76 1.43
CA ALA A 189 -12.50 15.41 1.09
C ALA A 189 -12.72 14.47 2.29
N ASP A 190 -13.33 13.31 2.04
CA ASP A 190 -13.59 12.30 3.05
C ASP A 190 -13.00 10.94 2.61
N GLY A 191 -12.02 10.44 3.36
CA GLY A 191 -11.36 9.16 3.12
C GLY A 191 -12.21 7.93 3.47
N ARG A 192 -13.49 8.10 3.84
CA ARG A 192 -14.42 7.01 4.19
C ARG A 192 -15.68 6.96 3.32
N VAL A 193 -15.82 7.83 2.33
CA VAL A 193 -17.04 7.98 1.54
C VAL A 193 -16.75 8.00 0.04
N ILE A 194 -17.47 7.16 -0.71
CA ILE A 194 -17.46 7.09 -2.17
C ILE A 194 -18.88 7.42 -2.66
N ASP A 195 -19.16 8.70 -2.86
CA ASP A 195 -20.43 9.17 -3.42
C ASP A 195 -20.22 10.16 -4.58
N LYS A 196 -21.32 10.64 -5.16
CA LYS A 196 -21.27 11.55 -6.31
C LYS A 196 -20.56 12.87 -6.00
N ASP A 197 -20.67 13.37 -4.78
CA ASP A 197 -20.08 14.65 -4.40
C ASP A 197 -18.57 14.48 -4.17
N GLN A 198 -18.16 13.40 -3.48
CA GLN A 198 -16.75 13.04 -3.30
C GLN A 198 -16.06 12.74 -4.63
N ILE A 199 -16.71 11.99 -5.53
CA ILE A 199 -16.17 11.71 -6.88
C ILE A 199 -16.04 13.00 -7.68
N SER A 200 -17.05 13.88 -7.64
CA SER A 200 -17.00 15.19 -8.33
C SER A 200 -15.85 16.06 -7.83
N LEU A 201 -15.64 16.10 -6.51
CA LEU A 201 -14.55 16.82 -5.88
C LEU A 201 -13.19 16.22 -6.27
N ALA A 202 -13.05 14.89 -6.20
CA ALA A 202 -11.84 14.16 -6.61
C ALA A 202 -11.47 14.40 -8.08
N LEU A 203 -12.46 14.42 -8.98
CA LEU A 203 -12.22 14.71 -10.40
C LEU A 203 -11.69 16.14 -10.63
N LYS A 204 -12.17 17.13 -9.87
CA LYS A 204 -11.62 18.49 -9.93
C LYS A 204 -10.19 18.55 -9.39
N VAL A 205 -9.87 17.78 -8.35
CA VAL A 205 -8.49 17.63 -7.85
C VAL A 205 -7.58 17.06 -8.92
N VAL A 206 -7.99 15.96 -9.57
CA VAL A 206 -7.23 15.35 -10.68
C VAL A 206 -7.01 16.36 -11.80
N ALA A 207 -8.03 17.11 -12.20
CA ALA A 207 -7.89 18.15 -13.23
C ALA A 207 -6.85 19.21 -12.84
N CYS A 208 -6.84 19.65 -11.58
CA CYS A 208 -5.82 20.58 -11.08
C CYS A 208 -4.42 19.98 -11.01
N LYS A 209 -4.28 18.71 -10.64
CA LYS A 209 -3.00 18.01 -10.66
C LYS A 209 -2.46 17.85 -12.08
N ASP A 210 -3.33 17.54 -13.04
CA ASP A 210 -2.98 17.45 -14.45
C ASP A 210 -2.55 18.81 -15.01
N GLU A 211 -3.31 19.88 -14.76
CA GLU A 211 -2.98 21.26 -15.22
C GLU A 211 -1.62 21.72 -14.69
N THR A 212 -1.33 21.42 -13.42
CA THR A 212 -0.11 21.91 -12.75
C THR A 212 1.08 20.95 -12.90
N GLY A 213 0.85 19.73 -13.40
CA GLY A 213 1.83 18.64 -13.40
C GLY A 213 2.26 18.24 -11.99
N PHE A 214 1.36 18.35 -11.01
CA PHE A 214 1.69 18.23 -9.59
C PHE A 214 2.32 16.88 -9.25
N THR A 215 1.67 15.78 -9.62
CA THR A 215 2.11 14.41 -9.25
C THR A 215 3.52 14.12 -9.75
N GLN A 216 3.79 14.35 -11.04
CA GLN A 216 5.13 14.14 -11.62
C GLN A 216 6.18 14.97 -10.88
N LYS A 217 5.93 16.27 -10.65
CA LYS A 217 6.90 17.16 -10.01
C LYS A 217 7.14 16.78 -8.54
N MET A 218 6.11 16.33 -7.82
CA MET A 218 6.25 15.82 -6.45
C MET A 218 7.06 14.52 -6.42
N ALA A 219 6.74 13.58 -7.31
CA ALA A 219 7.48 12.33 -7.46
C ALA A 219 8.96 12.60 -7.82
N ASP A 220 9.24 13.56 -8.70
CA ASP A 220 10.60 13.94 -9.08
C ASP A 220 11.40 14.50 -7.89
N ILE A 221 10.77 15.30 -7.03
CA ILE A 221 11.42 15.83 -5.81
C ILE A 221 11.75 14.68 -4.86
N GLN A 222 10.80 13.77 -4.61
CA GLN A 222 11.00 12.63 -3.74
C GLN A 222 12.07 11.69 -4.29
N ALA A 223 12.01 11.35 -5.58
CA ALA A 223 12.98 10.49 -6.24
C ALA A 223 14.40 11.05 -6.16
N ARG A 224 14.59 12.37 -6.37
CA ARG A 224 15.90 13.02 -6.18
C ARG A 224 16.38 12.99 -4.74
N ALA A 225 15.48 13.12 -3.78
CA ALA A 225 15.82 13.06 -2.36
C ALA A 225 16.21 11.61 -1.96
N GLN A 226 15.43 10.63 -2.39
CA GLN A 226 15.70 9.20 -2.15
C GLN A 226 16.99 8.75 -2.83
N ALA A 227 17.26 9.20 -4.05
CA ALA A 227 18.46 8.80 -4.81
C ALA A 227 19.75 8.99 -4.01
N LYS A 228 19.86 10.06 -3.22
CA LYS A 228 21.06 10.31 -2.38
C LYS A 228 21.27 9.24 -1.32
N ILE A 229 20.18 8.75 -0.74
CA ILE A 229 20.23 7.75 0.32
C ILE A 229 20.40 6.36 -0.31
N VAL A 230 19.75 6.10 -1.44
CA VAL A 230 19.94 4.87 -2.22
C VAL A 230 21.40 4.74 -2.69
N GLU A 231 22.00 5.81 -3.21
CA GLU A 231 23.42 5.85 -3.61
C GLU A 231 24.36 5.64 -2.41
N LYS A 232 24.01 6.20 -1.24
CA LYS A 232 24.79 6.06 -0.01
C LYS A 232 24.79 4.62 0.54
N TYR A 233 23.68 3.91 0.41
CA TYR A 233 23.46 2.57 0.97
C TYR A 233 23.26 1.50 -0.12
N ALA A 234 23.88 1.68 -1.29
CA ALA A 234 23.61 0.87 -2.47
C ALA A 234 23.90 -0.63 -2.26
N ASP A 235 24.99 -0.93 -1.57
CA ASP A 235 25.42 -2.32 -1.31
C ASP A 235 24.46 -3.01 -0.32
N GLU A 236 24.07 -2.32 0.76
CA GLU A 236 23.13 -2.85 1.74
C GLU A 236 21.74 -3.05 1.14
N LEU A 237 21.27 -2.10 0.32
CA LEU A 237 19.99 -2.21 -0.38
C LEU A 237 20.00 -3.34 -1.42
N ALA A 238 21.10 -3.56 -2.13
CA ALA A 238 21.24 -4.70 -3.04
C ALA A 238 21.20 -6.05 -2.30
N GLN A 239 21.78 -6.11 -1.10
CA GLN A 239 21.67 -7.28 -0.24
C GLN A 239 20.22 -7.50 0.23
N GLU A 240 19.55 -6.44 0.69
CA GLU A 240 18.15 -6.49 1.10
C GLU A 240 17.24 -6.98 -0.04
N GLN A 241 17.45 -6.46 -1.26
CA GLN A 241 16.72 -6.92 -2.44
C GLN A 241 16.89 -8.42 -2.68
N THR A 242 18.09 -8.97 -2.44
CA THR A 242 18.33 -10.41 -2.56
C THR A 242 17.54 -11.20 -1.52
N VAL A 243 17.42 -10.68 -0.30
CA VAL A 243 16.61 -11.30 0.77
C VAL A 243 15.12 -11.26 0.42
N VAL A 244 14.62 -10.11 -0.04
CA VAL A 244 13.24 -9.93 -0.51
C VAL A 244 12.90 -10.90 -1.64
N GLN A 245 13.72 -10.99 -2.69
CA GLN A 245 13.48 -11.90 -3.81
C GLN A 245 13.49 -13.38 -3.39
N ARG A 246 14.37 -13.73 -2.44
CA ARG A 246 14.39 -15.07 -1.84
C ARG A 246 13.10 -15.35 -1.08
N ALA A 247 12.62 -14.40 -0.27
CA ALA A 247 11.38 -14.54 0.49
C ALA A 247 10.17 -14.72 -0.45
N LEU A 248 10.04 -13.89 -1.49
CA LEU A 248 8.97 -14.01 -2.49
C LEU A 248 9.00 -15.36 -3.22
N THR A 249 10.19 -15.84 -3.59
CA THR A 249 10.34 -17.17 -4.20
C THR A 249 9.86 -18.28 -3.27
N ARG A 250 10.17 -18.18 -1.97
CA ARG A 250 9.72 -19.15 -0.96
C ARG A 250 8.22 -19.04 -0.70
N ALA A 251 7.68 -17.83 -0.59
CA ALA A 251 6.25 -17.59 -0.41
C ALA A 251 5.44 -18.23 -1.54
N ARG A 252 5.82 -17.98 -2.79
CA ARG A 252 5.17 -18.59 -3.96
C ARG A 252 5.24 -20.12 -3.97
N ALA A 253 6.36 -20.71 -3.54
CA ALA A 253 6.47 -22.16 -3.43
C ALA A 253 5.54 -22.74 -2.34
N VAL A 254 5.36 -22.00 -1.23
CA VAL A 254 4.41 -22.33 -0.17
C VAL A 254 2.97 -22.22 -0.69
N ASP A 255 2.64 -21.13 -1.38
CA ASP A 255 1.31 -20.92 -1.94
C ASP A 255 0.95 -21.99 -2.97
N GLN A 256 1.87 -22.33 -3.87
CA GLN A 256 1.71 -23.42 -4.83
C GLN A 256 1.50 -24.77 -4.11
N LYS A 257 2.30 -25.07 -3.09
CA LYS A 257 2.18 -26.32 -2.32
C LYS A 257 0.79 -26.47 -1.67
N TYR A 258 0.18 -25.36 -1.25
CA TYR A 258 -1.11 -25.36 -0.57
C TYR A 258 -2.30 -24.94 -1.44
N GLY A 259 -2.08 -24.69 -2.74
CA GLY A 259 -3.13 -24.28 -3.69
C GLY A 259 -3.71 -22.90 -3.39
N LEU A 260 -2.87 -21.97 -2.95
CA LEU A 260 -3.23 -20.59 -2.56
C LEU A 260 -2.83 -19.54 -3.60
N GLU A 261 -2.32 -19.99 -4.75
CA GLU A 261 -1.93 -19.12 -5.85
C GLU A 261 -3.08 -18.18 -6.23
N PRO A 262 -2.77 -16.91 -6.55
CA PRO A 262 -3.76 -15.97 -7.05
C PRO A 262 -4.50 -16.60 -8.24
N LYS A 263 -5.82 -16.71 -8.13
CA LYS A 263 -6.63 -17.12 -9.27
C LYS A 263 -6.79 -15.88 -10.13
N GLY A 264 -6.20 -15.90 -11.33
CA GLY A 264 -6.45 -14.84 -12.31
C GLY A 264 -7.96 -14.75 -12.56
N ASP A 265 -8.51 -13.57 -12.35
CA ASP A 265 -9.89 -13.24 -12.70
C ASP A 265 -10.08 -13.17 -14.23
#